data_AF-A0A343TJI0-F1
#
_entry.id   AF-A0A343TJI0-F1
#
_cell.length_a   1.000
_cell.length_b   1.000
_cell.length_c   1.000
_cell.angle_alpha   90.00
_cell.angle_beta   90.00
_cell.angle_gamma   90.00
#
_symmetry.space_group_name_H-M   'P 1'
#
loop_
_entity.id
_entity.type
_entity.pdbx_description
1 polymer ?
#
loop_
_entity_poly.entity_id
_entity_poly.type
_entity_poly.pdbx_seq_one_letter_code
_entity_poly.pdbx_strand_id
1 'polypeptide(L)'
;MADRENYLEYLHTYWAQQKAVGMIAEARFLDCLEPTDIEPVSEVMLFQPKPANNEFQPWGNIYTFILDAAEEESLTQGQIEAARLMEDAGTTVIFPSVEGSEQSDLSSFRGGSGDTPIEHELEWKWRSYDVDDRELNQVNIEDETEAWRTRGRTTQDDDDYLDEFTDAVTDFSDDVLKEMFYKEHFFSHHLKETYSFTGTYFDVDGLLVSDSEIVPYEIKEKTAYQDTAELFGLDVSRLIVMMRVALTRGLDPIYIVREVEEADELHVFDRAFVNWQSIHLSDVIRASAWQIQGGGPGMTGGRTQTLMIPKSEFSTVDFETIDLSSHSDFVGNFQSSI
;
A
#
# COMPACT_ATOMS: atom_id res chain seq x y z
N MET A 1 -0.72 5.21 26.28
CA MET A 1 -0.06 4.08 26.99
C MET A 1 -0.87 2.79 26.89
N ALA A 2 -2.15 2.76 27.31
CA ALA A 2 -3.00 1.58 27.08
C ALA A 2 -3.20 1.30 25.57
N ASP A 3 -3.45 2.35 24.78
CA ASP A 3 -3.74 2.20 23.34
C ASP A 3 -2.51 1.70 22.55
N ARG A 4 -1.30 2.16 22.91
CA ARG A 4 -0.04 1.70 22.29
C ARG A 4 0.18 0.20 22.48
N GLU A 5 0.03 -0.31 23.70
CA GLU A 5 0.21 -1.73 24.00
C GLU A 5 -0.78 -2.58 23.21
N ASN A 6 -2.03 -2.11 23.09
CA ASN A 6 -3.07 -2.76 22.31
C ASN A 6 -2.80 -2.77 20.80
N TYR A 7 -2.33 -1.64 20.23
CA TYR A 7 -1.92 -1.60 18.83
C TYR A 7 -0.77 -2.57 18.59
N LEU A 8 0.27 -2.52 19.43
CA LEU A 8 1.40 -3.43 19.31
C LEU A 8 0.97 -4.89 19.39
N GLU A 9 0.07 -5.26 20.32
CA GLU A 9 -0.44 -6.64 20.44
C GLU A 9 -1.26 -7.09 19.21
N TYR A 10 -2.09 -6.21 18.66
CA TYR A 10 -2.84 -6.50 17.44
C TYR A 10 -1.92 -6.67 16.23
N LEU A 11 -1.01 -5.70 16.03
CA LEU A 11 -0.03 -5.72 14.94
C LEU A 11 0.87 -6.95 15.06
N HIS A 12 1.28 -7.30 16.28
CA HIS A 12 2.01 -8.51 16.61
C HIS A 12 1.27 -9.78 16.20
N THR A 13 -0.04 -9.85 16.38
CA THR A 13 -0.82 -11.05 16.04
C THR A 13 -1.08 -11.20 14.53
N TYR A 14 -1.26 -10.10 13.81
CA TYR A 14 -1.64 -10.15 12.39
C TYR A 14 -0.47 -9.95 11.41
N TRP A 15 0.56 -9.18 11.76
CA TRP A 15 1.65 -8.87 10.82
C TRP A 15 2.80 -9.85 10.81
N ALA A 16 3.03 -10.54 11.92
CA ALA A 16 4.19 -11.40 12.15
C ALA A 16 4.31 -12.60 11.18
N GLN A 17 3.43 -12.73 10.20
CA GLN A 17 3.42 -13.90 9.33
C GLN A 17 3.58 -13.60 7.84
N GLN A 18 3.30 -12.37 7.35
CA GLN A 18 3.29 -12.14 5.89
C GLN A 18 3.68 -10.74 5.36
N LYS A 19 3.57 -9.65 6.14
CA LYS A 19 3.70 -8.28 5.58
C LYS A 19 4.53 -7.27 6.39
N ALA A 20 4.94 -7.61 7.61
CA ALA A 20 5.57 -6.69 8.56
C ALA A 20 6.73 -5.85 7.97
N VAL A 21 7.63 -6.49 7.21
CA VAL A 21 8.80 -5.83 6.62
C VAL A 21 8.42 -4.71 5.65
N GLY A 22 7.38 -4.93 4.82
CA GLY A 22 6.92 -3.94 3.86
C GLY A 22 6.32 -2.72 4.56
N MET A 23 5.51 -2.96 5.59
CA MET A 23 4.86 -1.89 6.36
C MET A 23 5.86 -1.09 7.20
N ILE A 24 6.86 -1.75 7.80
CA ILE A 24 7.95 -1.05 8.50
C ILE A 24 8.76 -0.17 7.54
N ALA A 25 9.01 -0.65 6.31
CA ALA A 25 9.69 0.16 5.30
C ALA A 25 8.85 1.39 4.93
N GLU A 26 7.54 1.24 4.76
CA GLU A 26 6.63 2.35 4.50
C GLU A 26 6.58 3.35 5.65
N ALA A 27 6.40 2.90 6.90
CA ALA A 27 6.41 3.77 8.07
C ALA A 27 7.71 4.58 8.20
N ARG A 28 8.86 3.94 7.97
CA ARG A 28 10.17 4.63 7.95
C ARG A 28 10.28 5.64 6.81
N PHE A 29 9.63 5.39 5.67
CA PHE A 29 9.62 6.31 4.55
C PHE A 29 8.75 7.54 4.85
N LEU A 30 7.57 7.34 5.44
CA LEU A 30 6.68 8.44 5.88
C LEU A 30 7.38 9.34 6.91
N ASP A 31 8.07 8.76 7.90
CA ASP A 31 8.88 9.49 8.89
C ASP A 31 9.97 10.36 8.20
N CYS A 32 10.60 9.85 7.13
CA CYS A 32 11.56 10.62 6.36
C CYS A 32 10.93 11.74 5.51
N LEU A 33 9.62 11.67 5.21
CA LEU A 33 8.89 12.68 4.44
C LEU A 33 8.31 13.80 5.30
N GLU A 34 8.11 13.60 6.60
CA GLU A 34 7.62 14.63 7.55
C GLU A 34 8.30 16.01 7.43
N PRO A 35 9.63 16.13 7.21
CA PRO A 35 10.29 17.43 7.11
C PRO A 35 10.16 18.09 5.71
N THR A 36 9.45 17.47 4.77
CA THR A 36 9.36 17.92 3.36
C THR A 36 8.03 18.63 3.08
N ASP A 37 7.95 19.33 1.94
CA ASP A 37 6.69 19.90 1.45
C ASP A 37 5.86 18.88 0.64
N ILE A 38 6.28 17.61 0.59
CA ILE A 38 5.57 16.54 -0.10
C ILE A 38 4.58 15.90 0.88
N GLU A 39 3.32 15.86 0.49
CA GLU A 39 2.26 15.27 1.28
C GLU A 39 2.02 13.81 0.82
N PRO A 40 2.28 12.80 1.68
CA PRO A 40 1.92 11.44 1.39
C PRO A 40 0.42 11.20 1.60
N VAL A 41 -0.22 10.47 0.68
CA VAL A 41 -1.56 9.90 0.86
C VAL A 41 -1.40 8.38 0.92
N SER A 42 -1.45 7.84 2.14
CA SER A 42 -1.21 6.42 2.42
C SER A 42 -2.37 5.53 1.96
N GLU A 43 -2.03 4.33 1.46
CA GLU A 43 -2.94 3.32 0.89
C GLU A 43 -4.04 3.86 -0.03
N VAL A 44 -3.77 3.75 -1.33
CA VAL A 44 -4.77 3.98 -2.36
C VAL A 44 -5.10 2.69 -3.07
N MET A 45 -6.36 2.28 -2.99
CA MET A 45 -6.78 0.97 -3.47
C MET A 45 -7.90 1.09 -4.49
N LEU A 46 -7.64 0.59 -5.71
CA LEU A 46 -8.61 0.57 -6.78
C LEU A 46 -9.28 -0.80 -6.89
N PHE A 47 -10.60 -0.81 -6.90
CA PHE A 47 -11.43 -2.00 -6.94
C PHE A 47 -12.42 -1.96 -8.08
N GLN A 48 -12.62 -3.12 -8.68
CA GLN A 48 -13.67 -3.33 -9.66
C GLN A 48 -14.61 -4.45 -9.17
N PRO A 49 -15.93 -4.21 -9.08
CA PRO A 49 -16.92 -5.25 -8.81
C PRO A 49 -16.74 -6.41 -9.80
N LYS A 50 -16.93 -7.65 -9.32
CA LYS A 50 -16.90 -8.80 -10.21
C LYS A 50 -18.08 -8.73 -11.20
N PRO A 51 -17.82 -8.69 -12.51
CA PRO A 51 -18.90 -8.65 -13.49
C PRO A 51 -19.67 -9.96 -13.51
N ALA A 52 -21.00 -9.88 -13.70
CA ALA A 52 -21.91 -11.02 -13.66
C ALA A 52 -21.56 -12.14 -14.67
N ASN A 53 -20.83 -11.81 -15.74
CA ASN A 53 -20.42 -12.71 -16.81
C ASN A 53 -18.92 -13.06 -16.82
N ASN A 54 -18.15 -12.65 -15.80
CA ASN A 54 -16.67 -12.72 -15.76
C ASN A 54 -15.97 -12.00 -16.93
N GLU A 55 -16.66 -11.10 -17.65
CA GLU A 55 -16.03 -10.29 -18.71
C GLU A 55 -15.47 -9.00 -18.12
N PHE A 56 -14.23 -8.67 -18.48
CA PHE A 56 -13.59 -7.41 -18.09
C PHE A 56 -14.52 -6.21 -18.35
N GLN A 57 -14.76 -5.39 -17.33
CA GLN A 57 -15.56 -4.17 -17.46
C GLN A 57 -14.64 -2.99 -17.77
N PRO A 58 -15.05 -2.05 -18.64
CA PRO A 58 -14.39 -0.76 -18.76
C PRO A 58 -14.40 0.00 -17.42
N TRP A 59 -13.56 1.04 -17.31
CA TRP A 59 -13.27 1.77 -16.06
C TRP A 59 -14.48 2.40 -15.33
N GLY A 60 -15.67 2.45 -15.92
CA GLY A 60 -16.81 3.19 -15.38
C GLY A 60 -17.48 2.65 -14.11
N ASN A 61 -17.00 1.52 -13.54
CA ASN A 61 -17.47 0.97 -12.27
C ASN A 61 -16.29 0.67 -11.33
N ILE A 62 -15.25 1.51 -11.33
CA ILE A 62 -14.09 1.32 -10.45
C ILE A 62 -14.22 2.24 -9.25
N TYR A 63 -13.90 1.69 -8.08
CA TYR A 63 -13.94 2.35 -6.79
C TYR A 63 -12.52 2.55 -6.29
N THR A 64 -12.24 3.70 -5.71
CA THR A 64 -10.95 3.99 -5.10
C THR A 64 -11.14 4.23 -3.62
N PHE A 65 -10.47 3.46 -2.77
CA PHE A 65 -10.45 3.67 -1.33
C PHE A 65 -9.16 4.39 -0.94
N ILE A 66 -9.30 5.45 -0.15
CA ILE A 66 -8.17 6.22 0.40
C ILE A 66 -8.31 6.20 1.92
N LEU A 67 -7.43 5.46 2.59
CA LEU A 67 -7.57 5.13 4.01
C LEU A 67 -7.21 6.29 4.96
N ASP A 68 -6.50 7.28 4.46
CA ASP A 68 -5.92 8.40 5.20
C ASP A 68 -6.96 9.34 5.88
N ALA A 69 -8.27 9.09 5.70
CA ALA A 69 -9.35 9.85 6.32
C ALA A 69 -9.94 9.20 7.59
N ALA A 70 -9.19 8.28 8.23
CA ALA A 70 -9.74 7.36 9.23
C ALA A 70 -10.45 8.06 10.42
N GLU A 71 -10.12 9.31 10.75
CA GLU A 71 -10.71 10.03 11.88
C GLU A 71 -11.07 11.50 11.60
N GLU A 72 -10.77 11.99 10.40
CA GLU A 72 -10.91 13.42 10.11
C GLU A 72 -12.32 13.76 9.60
N GLU A 73 -12.82 14.95 9.97
CA GLU A 73 -14.08 15.49 9.43
C GLU A 73 -13.87 16.28 8.13
N SER A 74 -12.61 16.56 7.78
CA SER A 74 -12.19 17.28 6.59
C SER A 74 -11.05 16.55 5.90
N LEU A 75 -10.87 16.78 4.59
CA LEU A 75 -9.74 16.24 3.86
C LEU A 75 -8.57 17.23 3.83
N THR A 76 -7.36 16.70 3.81
CA THR A 76 -6.14 17.45 3.52
C THR A 76 -6.09 17.87 2.05
N GLN A 77 -5.15 18.75 1.69
CA GLN A 77 -5.00 19.19 0.31
C GLN A 77 -4.54 18.05 -0.61
N GLY A 78 -3.61 17.20 -0.15
CA GLY A 78 -3.18 16.01 -0.86
C GLY A 78 -4.30 15.01 -1.12
N GLN A 79 -5.16 14.76 -0.11
CA GLN A 79 -6.33 13.90 -0.26
C GLN A 79 -7.35 14.45 -1.27
N ILE A 80 -7.57 15.76 -1.30
CA ILE A 80 -8.45 16.41 -2.27
C ILE A 80 -7.91 16.25 -3.70
N GLU A 81 -6.62 16.48 -3.92
CA GLU A 81 -6.02 16.33 -5.24
C GLU A 81 -5.96 14.86 -5.69
N ALA A 82 -5.70 13.93 -4.76
CA ALA A 82 -5.80 12.49 -5.00
C ALA A 82 -7.23 12.08 -5.42
N ALA A 83 -8.25 12.58 -4.72
CA ALA A 83 -9.65 12.33 -5.07
C ALA A 83 -9.96 12.80 -6.50
N ARG A 84 -9.61 14.05 -6.83
CA ARG A 84 -9.83 14.62 -8.17
C ARG A 84 -9.16 13.81 -9.26
N LEU A 85 -7.90 13.40 -9.05
CA LEU A 85 -7.16 12.57 -10.00
C LEU A 85 -7.92 11.28 -10.33
N MET A 86 -8.45 10.63 -9.30
CA MET A 86 -9.13 9.35 -9.39
C MET A 86 -10.54 9.50 -9.96
N GLU A 87 -11.28 10.54 -9.59
CA GLU A 87 -12.60 10.83 -10.15
C GLU A 87 -12.53 11.19 -11.63
N ASP A 88 -11.58 12.03 -12.01
CA ASP A 88 -11.39 12.35 -13.41
C ASP A 88 -11.01 11.07 -14.22
N ALA A 89 -10.34 10.09 -13.60
CA ALA A 89 -10.04 8.78 -14.21
C ALA A 89 -11.29 7.88 -14.36
N GLY A 90 -12.47 8.38 -13.97
CA GLY A 90 -13.76 7.68 -14.07
C GLY A 90 -14.01 6.73 -12.92
N THR A 91 -13.39 6.96 -11.75
CA THR A 91 -13.57 6.13 -10.56
C THR A 91 -14.37 6.86 -9.48
N THR A 92 -15.11 6.12 -8.66
CA THR A 92 -15.77 6.66 -7.47
C THR A 92 -14.81 6.60 -6.29
N VAL A 93 -14.57 7.71 -5.60
CA VAL A 93 -13.64 7.77 -4.47
C VAL A 93 -14.41 7.65 -3.15
N ILE A 94 -13.96 6.73 -2.30
CA ILE A 94 -14.53 6.43 -0.98
C ILE A 94 -13.45 6.58 0.09
N PHE A 95 -13.77 7.36 1.10
CA PHE A 95 -12.98 7.59 2.30
C PHE A 95 -13.61 6.81 3.46
N PRO A 96 -12.98 5.72 3.94
CA PRO A 96 -13.37 5.05 5.16
C PRO A 96 -12.88 5.84 6.38
N SER A 97 -13.75 5.95 7.40
CA SER A 97 -13.42 6.56 8.69
C SER A 97 -14.08 5.80 9.83
N VAL A 98 -13.45 5.70 11.00
CA VAL A 98 -13.98 5.00 12.18
C VAL A 98 -14.77 5.96 13.06
N GLU A 99 -15.97 5.57 13.49
CA GLU A 99 -16.75 6.37 14.46
C GLU A 99 -16.28 6.13 15.89
N GLY A 100 -15.93 7.20 16.61
CA GLY A 100 -15.84 7.24 18.07
C GLY A 100 -15.09 6.05 18.68
N SER A 101 -13.76 6.01 18.55
CA SER A 101 -12.94 4.95 19.14
C SER A 101 -12.98 5.04 20.68
N GLU A 102 -13.98 4.47 21.34
CA GLU A 102 -13.85 4.13 22.77
C GLU A 102 -12.95 2.89 22.87
N GLN A 103 -11.64 3.14 22.84
CA GLN A 103 -10.55 2.15 22.82
C GLN A 103 -10.40 1.39 24.16
N SER A 104 -11.33 1.57 25.10
CA SER A 104 -11.24 1.03 26.47
C SER A 104 -11.33 -0.51 26.55
N ASP A 105 -11.84 -1.17 25.51
CA ASP A 105 -12.12 -2.62 25.53
C ASP A 105 -11.09 -3.48 24.77
N LEU A 106 -10.06 -2.85 24.20
CA LEU A 106 -8.93 -3.53 23.56
C LEU A 106 -8.16 -4.47 24.52
N SER A 107 -8.24 -4.24 25.83
CA SER A 107 -7.63 -5.05 26.89
C SER A 107 -8.15 -6.49 27.04
N SER A 108 -9.17 -6.87 26.26
CA SER A 108 -9.76 -8.21 26.25
C SER A 108 -9.07 -9.18 25.29
N PHE A 109 -8.12 -8.70 24.50
CA PHE A 109 -7.37 -9.53 23.55
C PHE A 109 -6.45 -10.50 24.31
N ARG A 110 -6.55 -11.79 23.98
CA ARG A 110 -5.61 -12.82 24.43
C ARG A 110 -5.35 -13.73 23.26
N GLY A 111 -4.22 -13.53 22.58
CA GLY A 111 -3.76 -14.37 21.48
C GLY A 111 -3.80 -15.85 21.88
N GLY A 112 -4.66 -16.62 21.21
CA GLY A 112 -4.86 -18.03 21.46
C GLY A 112 -5.55 -18.70 20.28
N SER A 113 -4.93 -19.77 19.77
CA SER A 113 -5.41 -20.53 18.63
C SER A 113 -6.78 -21.16 18.89
N GLY A 114 -7.81 -20.67 18.21
CA GLY A 114 -9.13 -21.27 18.16
C GLY A 114 -10.30 -20.35 18.53
N ASP A 115 -10.04 -19.16 19.05
CA ASP A 115 -11.07 -18.14 19.25
C ASP A 115 -11.12 -17.25 18.01
N THR A 116 -12.17 -17.40 17.21
CA THR A 116 -12.55 -16.35 16.24
C THR A 116 -12.68 -15.05 17.02
N PRO A 117 -12.10 -13.93 16.58
CA PRO A 117 -12.20 -12.66 17.29
C PRO A 117 -13.67 -12.40 17.64
N ILE A 118 -13.98 -12.28 18.93
CA ILE A 118 -15.29 -11.79 19.35
C ILE A 118 -15.30 -10.30 18.99
N GLU A 119 -16.03 -9.97 17.92
CA GLU A 119 -16.53 -8.65 17.50
C GLU A 119 -15.96 -7.46 18.30
N HIS A 120 -14.78 -6.99 17.91
CA HIS A 120 -14.46 -5.56 18.05
C HIS A 120 -14.86 -4.90 16.74
N GLU A 121 -16.15 -4.54 16.65
CA GLU A 121 -16.71 -3.88 15.47
C GLU A 121 -16.31 -2.40 15.50
N LEU A 122 -15.12 -2.08 14.98
CA LEU A 122 -14.89 -0.72 14.47
C LEU A 122 -16.01 -0.41 13.49
N GLU A 123 -16.87 0.55 13.85
CA GLU A 123 -17.94 0.99 12.96
C GLU A 123 -17.34 1.93 11.91
N TRP A 124 -17.16 1.40 10.71
CA TRP A 124 -16.70 2.17 9.56
C TRP A 124 -17.83 3.01 8.99
N LYS A 125 -17.61 4.32 9.00
CA LYS A 125 -18.32 5.29 8.16
C LYS A 125 -17.66 5.36 6.80
N TRP A 126 -18.50 5.52 5.79
CA TRP A 126 -18.10 5.58 4.40
C TRP A 126 -18.51 6.93 3.85
N ARG A 127 -17.57 7.63 3.22
CA ARG A 127 -17.81 8.97 2.72
C ARG A 127 -17.31 9.09 1.30
N SER A 128 -18.08 9.75 0.44
CA SER A 128 -17.59 10.21 -0.86
C SER A 128 -17.29 11.71 -0.76
N TYR A 129 -16.23 12.16 -1.42
CA TYR A 129 -15.96 13.59 -1.54
C TYR A 129 -16.73 14.14 -2.73
N ASP A 130 -17.48 15.22 -2.53
CA ASP A 130 -18.09 15.97 -3.63
C ASP A 130 -17.19 17.16 -3.97
N VAL A 131 -16.64 17.18 -5.19
CA VAL A 131 -15.72 18.25 -5.64
C VAL A 131 -16.43 19.59 -5.83
N ASP A 132 -17.70 19.58 -6.23
CA ASP A 132 -18.47 20.79 -6.50
C ASP A 132 -18.85 21.48 -5.17
N ASP A 133 -19.33 20.70 -4.22
CA ASP A 133 -19.77 21.18 -2.90
C ASP A 133 -18.61 21.25 -1.88
N ARG A 134 -17.49 20.59 -2.17
CA ARG A 134 -16.30 20.45 -1.29
C ARG A 134 -16.62 19.84 0.08
N GLU A 135 -17.59 18.95 0.13
CA GLU A 135 -18.06 18.30 1.34
C GLU A 135 -17.90 16.78 1.27
N LEU A 136 -17.64 16.16 2.42
CA LEU A 136 -17.70 14.71 2.58
C LEU A 136 -19.15 14.30 2.84
N ASN A 137 -19.71 13.52 1.92
CA ASN A 137 -21.06 13.00 2.02
C ASN A 137 -21.04 11.55 2.50
N GLN A 138 -21.82 11.23 3.54
CA GLN A 138 -21.94 9.85 3.99
C GLN A 138 -22.65 9.01 2.92
N VAL A 139 -22.06 7.87 2.57
CA VAL A 139 -22.59 6.91 1.60
C VAL A 139 -22.95 5.59 2.27
N ASN A 140 -23.89 4.86 1.67
CA ASN A 140 -24.18 3.49 2.08
C ASN A 140 -23.29 2.52 1.31
N ILE A 141 -22.30 1.96 1.98
CA ILE A 141 -21.36 1.03 1.35
C ILE A 141 -22.05 -0.24 0.83
N GLU A 142 -23.17 -0.68 1.43
CA GLU A 142 -23.87 -1.88 0.95
C GLU A 142 -24.41 -1.68 -0.46
N ASP A 143 -24.89 -0.48 -0.78
CA ASP A 143 -25.39 -0.13 -2.10
C ASP A 143 -24.25 -0.12 -3.14
N GLU A 144 -23.04 0.28 -2.72
CA GLU A 144 -21.85 0.33 -3.59
C GLU A 144 -21.17 -1.04 -3.77
N THR A 145 -21.33 -1.95 -2.80
CA THR A 145 -20.53 -3.19 -2.69
C THR A 145 -21.33 -4.48 -2.81
N GLU A 146 -22.66 -4.40 -3.06
CA GLU A 146 -23.55 -5.56 -3.18
C GLU A 146 -22.99 -6.64 -4.14
N ALA A 147 -22.31 -6.22 -5.21
CA ALA A 147 -21.74 -7.09 -6.23
C ALA A 147 -20.43 -7.81 -5.85
N TRP A 148 -19.84 -7.55 -4.66
CA TRP A 148 -18.44 -7.93 -4.36
C TRP A 148 -18.29 -9.30 -3.69
N ARG A 149 -19.36 -9.84 -3.13
CA ARG A 149 -19.36 -11.02 -2.23
C ARG A 149 -18.85 -12.32 -2.87
N THR A 150 -17.56 -12.65 -2.71
CA THR A 150 -16.98 -13.96 -3.12
C THR A 150 -15.68 -14.37 -2.36
N ARG A 151 -15.68 -15.57 -1.75
CA ARG A 151 -14.60 -16.35 -1.05
C ARG A 151 -13.17 -15.79 -0.85
N GLY A 152 -12.64 -15.93 0.38
CA GLY A 152 -11.26 -15.67 0.80
C GLY A 152 -10.36 -16.89 1.15
N ARG A 153 -9.10 -16.61 1.50
CA ARG A 153 -8.00 -17.55 1.84
C ARG A 153 -7.77 -17.60 3.37
N THR A 154 -7.22 -18.70 3.86
CA THR A 154 -6.87 -18.92 5.28
C THR A 154 -5.34 -18.87 5.50
N THR A 155 -4.91 -18.44 6.69
CA THR A 155 -3.50 -18.37 7.12
C THR A 155 -3.22 -19.25 8.35
N GLN A 156 -1.95 -19.61 8.56
CA GLN A 156 -1.46 -20.54 9.57
C GLN A 156 -0.07 -20.07 10.08
N ASP A 157 0.20 -20.28 11.38
CA ASP A 157 1.18 -19.55 12.20
C ASP A 157 2.61 -20.15 12.32
N ASP A 158 3.57 -19.32 12.77
CA ASP A 158 4.86 -19.69 13.42
C ASP A 158 5.30 -18.61 14.45
N ASP A 159 5.87 -19.02 15.60
CA ASP A 159 6.04 -18.19 16.85
C ASP A 159 7.41 -17.49 17.03
N ASP A 160 8.48 -17.86 16.31
CA ASP A 160 9.83 -17.31 16.55
C ASP A 160 10.07 -15.90 15.93
N TYR A 161 9.13 -15.40 15.11
CA TYR A 161 9.20 -14.13 14.38
C TYR A 161 8.69 -12.90 15.18
N LEU A 162 8.11 -13.17 16.35
CA LEU A 162 7.31 -12.23 17.14
C LEU A 162 8.13 -11.22 17.95
N ASP A 163 9.25 -11.65 18.52
CA ASP A 163 10.09 -10.79 19.37
C ASP A 163 10.84 -9.73 18.54
N GLU A 164 11.35 -10.09 17.36
CA GLU A 164 12.12 -9.19 16.49
C GLU A 164 11.24 -8.11 15.85
N PHE A 165 9.98 -8.43 15.57
CA PHE A 165 8.99 -7.46 15.07
C PHE A 165 8.74 -6.34 16.09
N THR A 166 8.54 -6.71 17.36
CA THR A 166 8.23 -5.76 18.44
C THR A 166 9.34 -4.75 18.62
N ASP A 167 10.60 -5.21 18.61
CA ASP A 167 11.77 -4.32 18.70
C ASP A 167 11.82 -3.33 17.51
N ALA A 168 11.50 -3.79 16.29
CA ALA A 168 11.58 -2.97 15.09
C ALA A 168 10.54 -1.84 15.01
N VAL A 169 9.41 -1.98 15.71
CA VAL A 169 8.33 -0.97 15.75
C VAL A 169 8.29 -0.16 17.04
N THR A 170 9.10 -0.53 18.04
CA THR A 170 9.10 0.11 19.38
C THR A 170 9.47 1.59 19.33
N ASP A 171 10.25 2.01 18.33
CA ASP A 171 10.67 3.41 18.18
C ASP A 171 9.66 4.28 17.41
N PHE A 172 8.61 3.69 16.81
CA PHE A 172 7.59 4.47 16.11
C PHE A 172 6.68 5.25 17.06
N SER A 173 6.20 6.40 16.61
CA SER A 173 5.22 7.22 17.33
C SER A 173 3.89 6.48 17.49
N ASP A 174 3.07 6.90 18.45
CA ASP A 174 1.73 6.33 18.65
C ASP A 174 0.84 6.55 17.42
N ASP A 175 1.02 7.67 16.70
CA ASP A 175 0.25 8.01 15.50
C ASP A 175 0.58 7.09 14.33
N VAL A 176 1.87 6.80 14.09
CA VAL A 176 2.31 5.84 13.06
C VAL A 176 1.77 4.44 13.37
N LEU A 177 1.88 3.97 14.62
CA LEU A 177 1.35 2.66 14.99
C LEU A 177 -0.17 2.56 14.81
N LYS A 178 -0.88 3.65 15.10
CA LYS A 178 -2.32 3.76 14.94
C LYS A 178 -2.74 3.75 13.46
N GLU A 179 -2.06 4.50 12.60
CA GLU A 179 -2.31 4.51 11.15
C GLU A 179 -2.10 3.10 10.56
N MET A 180 -0.98 2.47 10.91
CA MET A 180 -0.69 1.13 10.45
C MET A 180 -1.72 0.09 10.98
N PHE A 181 -2.21 0.26 12.22
CA PHE A 181 -3.29 -0.55 12.77
C PHE A 181 -4.58 -0.41 11.94
N TYR A 182 -5.03 0.82 11.67
CA TYR A 182 -6.24 1.02 10.86
C TYR A 182 -6.11 0.45 9.47
N LYS A 183 -4.93 0.57 8.86
CA LYS A 183 -4.57 -0.03 7.58
C LYS A 183 -4.77 -1.52 7.54
N GLU A 184 -4.13 -2.23 8.45
CA GLU A 184 -4.26 -3.67 8.48
C GLU A 184 -5.67 -4.12 8.87
N HIS A 185 -6.27 -3.47 9.87
CA HIS A 185 -7.60 -3.82 10.34
C HIS A 185 -8.66 -3.58 9.26
N PHE A 186 -8.55 -2.48 8.51
CA PHE A 186 -9.41 -2.18 7.37
C PHE A 186 -9.26 -3.26 6.29
N PHE A 187 -8.05 -3.55 5.83
CA PHE A 187 -7.86 -4.46 4.70
C PHE A 187 -8.03 -5.93 5.07
N SER A 188 -7.28 -6.40 6.07
CA SER A 188 -7.19 -7.82 6.38
C SER A 188 -8.37 -8.38 7.14
N HIS A 189 -9.00 -7.57 7.97
CA HIS A 189 -10.17 -7.98 8.73
C HIS A 189 -11.45 -7.46 8.09
N HIS A 190 -11.67 -6.14 8.07
CA HIS A 190 -12.96 -5.60 7.67
C HIS A 190 -13.32 -5.85 6.20
N LEU A 191 -12.50 -5.37 5.27
CA LEU A 191 -12.76 -5.50 3.85
C LEU A 191 -12.82 -6.99 3.44
N LYS A 192 -11.80 -7.79 3.81
CA LYS A 192 -11.72 -9.20 3.41
C LYS A 192 -12.85 -10.05 4.00
N GLU A 193 -13.18 -9.89 5.29
CA GLU A 193 -14.21 -10.71 5.93
C GLU A 193 -15.63 -10.29 5.51
N THR A 194 -15.92 -8.99 5.54
CA THR A 194 -17.27 -8.48 5.26
C THR A 194 -17.63 -8.63 3.78
N TYR A 195 -16.70 -8.29 2.87
CA TYR A 195 -17.01 -8.21 1.44
C TYR A 195 -16.43 -9.33 0.61
N SER A 196 -15.48 -10.12 1.12
CA SER A 196 -14.87 -11.28 0.44
C SER A 196 -14.53 -10.99 -1.03
N PHE A 197 -13.29 -10.59 -1.33
CA PHE A 197 -12.91 -10.22 -2.70
C PHE A 197 -12.38 -11.39 -3.52
N THR A 198 -12.89 -11.55 -4.75
CA THR A 198 -12.25 -12.39 -5.81
C THR A 198 -11.89 -11.62 -7.09
N GLY A 199 -11.87 -10.28 -7.02
CA GLY A 199 -11.64 -9.40 -8.17
C GLY A 199 -10.18 -9.04 -8.44
N THR A 200 -9.95 -8.30 -9.52
CA THR A 200 -8.67 -7.61 -9.77
C THR A 200 -8.68 -6.31 -8.97
N TYR A 201 -8.17 -6.35 -7.74
CA TYR A 201 -7.84 -5.13 -7.02
C TYR A 201 -6.45 -4.67 -7.47
N PHE A 202 -6.30 -3.37 -7.63
CA PHE A 202 -5.01 -2.73 -7.79
C PHE A 202 -4.73 -2.05 -6.44
N ASP A 203 -3.58 -2.35 -5.84
CA ASP A 203 -3.08 -1.65 -4.66
C ASP A 203 -1.76 -0.98 -5.03
N VAL A 204 -1.59 0.26 -4.56
CA VAL A 204 -0.29 0.93 -4.41
C VAL A 204 -0.12 1.26 -2.96
N ASP A 205 1.14 1.29 -2.52
CA ASP A 205 1.46 1.63 -1.14
C ASP A 205 1.01 3.08 -0.82
N GLY A 206 1.05 4.01 -1.78
CA GLY A 206 0.40 5.32 -1.66
C GLY A 206 0.58 6.27 -2.84
N LEU A 207 0.26 7.54 -2.64
CA LEU A 207 0.53 8.65 -3.57
C LEU A 207 1.40 9.69 -2.87
N LEU A 208 2.36 10.27 -3.61
CA LEU A 208 3.07 11.49 -3.21
C LEU A 208 2.41 12.67 -3.90
N VAL A 209 2.01 13.68 -3.13
CA VAL A 209 1.38 14.89 -3.65
C VAL A 209 2.26 16.09 -3.37
N SER A 210 2.51 16.89 -4.41
CA SER A 210 3.11 18.22 -4.31
C SER A 210 2.22 19.24 -5.02
N ASP A 211 2.55 20.53 -4.92
CA ASP A 211 1.82 21.64 -5.54
C ASP A 211 1.51 21.43 -7.04
N SER A 212 2.33 20.68 -7.77
CA SER A 212 2.17 20.47 -9.22
C SER A 212 2.01 19.02 -9.67
N GLU A 213 2.25 18.05 -8.80
CA GLU A 213 2.45 16.66 -9.22
C GLU A 213 1.88 15.64 -8.22
N ILE A 214 1.32 14.56 -8.77
CA ILE A 214 0.86 13.40 -8.02
C ILE A 214 1.55 12.18 -8.59
N VAL A 215 2.31 11.46 -7.75
CA VAL A 215 3.11 10.31 -8.15
C VAL A 215 2.73 9.10 -7.30
N PRO A 216 2.10 8.06 -7.88
CA PRO A 216 1.90 6.80 -7.18
C PRO A 216 3.23 6.16 -6.83
N TYR A 217 3.36 5.61 -5.63
CA TYR A 217 4.56 4.89 -5.22
C TYR A 217 4.28 3.46 -4.79
N GLU A 218 5.28 2.62 -5.01
CA GLU A 218 5.40 1.28 -4.43
C GLU A 218 6.72 1.24 -3.67
N ILE A 219 6.69 0.80 -2.42
CA ILE A 219 7.87 0.71 -1.55
C ILE A 219 8.14 -0.74 -1.16
N LYS A 220 9.42 -1.15 -1.21
CA LYS A 220 9.86 -2.45 -0.71
C LYS A 220 11.21 -2.37 -0.03
N GLU A 221 11.43 -3.25 0.93
CA GLU A 221 12.75 -3.49 1.50
C GLU A 221 13.48 -4.57 0.69
N LYS A 222 14.71 -4.30 0.25
CA LYS A 222 15.50 -5.24 -0.56
C LYS A 222 16.99 -5.17 -0.24
N THR A 223 17.63 -6.31 -0.40
CA THR A 223 19.09 -6.42 -0.47
C THR A 223 19.52 -6.43 -1.93
N ALA A 224 20.61 -5.72 -2.25
CA ALA A 224 21.20 -5.77 -3.58
C ALA A 224 21.85 -7.14 -3.82
N TYR A 225 21.39 -7.85 -4.85
CA TYR A 225 22.01 -9.11 -5.25
C TYR A 225 23.34 -8.84 -5.93
N GLN A 226 24.42 -9.47 -5.44
CA GLN A 226 25.75 -9.34 -6.03
C GLN A 226 25.97 -10.41 -7.12
N ASP A 227 26.08 -9.95 -8.36
CA ASP A 227 26.62 -10.72 -9.50
C ASP A 227 27.81 -9.94 -10.12
N THR A 228 27.98 -9.97 -11.44
CA THR A 228 28.87 -9.07 -12.19
C THR A 228 28.56 -7.58 -12.00
N ALA A 229 27.32 -7.25 -11.61
CA ALA A 229 26.85 -5.94 -11.16
C ALA A 229 25.87 -6.13 -9.98
N GLU A 230 25.66 -5.09 -9.18
CA GLU A 230 24.62 -5.09 -8.14
C GLU A 230 23.23 -4.96 -8.79
N LEU A 231 22.29 -5.82 -8.41
CA LEU A 231 20.95 -5.89 -9.01
C LEU A 231 19.85 -5.86 -7.93
N PHE A 232 18.73 -5.23 -8.24
CA PHE A 232 17.48 -5.39 -7.49
C PHE A 232 16.48 -6.24 -8.29
N GLY A 233 15.82 -7.17 -7.60
CA GLY A 233 14.76 -7.99 -8.16
C GLY A 233 13.38 -7.38 -7.90
N LEU A 234 12.62 -7.05 -8.95
CA LEU A 234 11.29 -6.44 -8.87
C LEU A 234 10.23 -7.48 -9.28
N ASP A 235 9.13 -7.57 -8.55
CA ASP A 235 8.05 -8.51 -8.89
C ASP A 235 7.28 -8.00 -10.11
N VAL A 236 7.29 -8.79 -11.20
CA VAL A 236 6.60 -8.44 -12.45
C VAL A 236 5.09 -8.30 -12.24
N SER A 237 4.50 -9.09 -11.32
CA SER A 237 3.08 -8.96 -11.02
C SER A 237 2.76 -7.58 -10.43
N ARG A 238 3.65 -7.06 -9.59
CA ARG A 238 3.51 -5.71 -9.00
C ARG A 238 3.77 -4.61 -10.02
N LEU A 239 4.75 -4.78 -10.91
CA LEU A 239 4.98 -3.85 -12.02
C LEU A 239 3.79 -3.78 -12.98
N ILE A 240 3.13 -4.91 -13.27
CA ILE A 240 1.91 -4.95 -14.10
C ILE A 240 0.76 -4.21 -13.43
N VAL A 241 0.64 -4.33 -12.11
CA VAL A 241 -0.28 -3.52 -11.31
C VAL A 241 0.10 -2.06 -11.56
N MET A 242 1.27 -1.56 -11.16
CA MET A 242 1.69 -0.15 -11.34
C MET A 242 1.49 0.40 -12.76
N MET A 243 1.85 -0.37 -13.80
CA MET A 243 1.62 0.02 -15.21
C MET A 243 0.14 0.30 -15.51
N ARG A 244 -0.78 -0.43 -14.88
CA ARG A 244 -2.22 -0.21 -15.05
C ARG A 244 -2.66 1.16 -14.54
N VAL A 245 -2.09 1.66 -13.44
CA VAL A 245 -2.37 3.03 -12.95
C VAL A 245 -1.62 4.09 -13.74
N ALA A 246 -0.39 3.81 -14.16
CA ALA A 246 0.35 4.70 -15.06
C ALA A 246 -0.47 5.05 -16.32
N LEU A 247 -1.11 4.03 -16.91
CA LEU A 247 -1.84 4.15 -18.18
C LEU A 247 -3.17 4.91 -18.11
N THR A 248 -3.79 5.07 -16.93
CA THR A 248 -5.09 5.78 -16.85
C THR A 248 -4.95 7.29 -16.99
N ARG A 249 -3.82 7.84 -16.56
CA ARG A 249 -3.59 9.28 -16.44
C ARG A 249 -2.27 9.76 -17.03
N GLY A 250 -1.48 8.86 -17.63
CA GLY A 250 -0.14 9.19 -18.10
C GLY A 250 0.80 9.52 -16.93
N LEU A 251 0.60 8.86 -15.80
CA LEU A 251 1.46 8.99 -14.62
C LEU A 251 2.70 8.12 -14.82
N ASP A 252 3.79 8.46 -14.13
CA ASP A 252 4.99 7.63 -14.08
C ASP A 252 5.29 7.20 -12.64
N PRO A 253 4.64 6.12 -12.15
CA PRO A 253 4.79 5.64 -10.79
C PRO A 253 6.25 5.41 -10.41
N ILE A 254 6.58 5.70 -9.16
CA ILE A 254 7.92 5.49 -8.61
C ILE A 254 7.99 4.20 -7.82
N TYR A 255 9.03 3.42 -8.03
CA TYR A 255 9.35 2.25 -7.23
C TYR A 255 10.49 2.62 -6.27
N ILE A 256 10.23 2.50 -4.97
CA ILE A 256 11.13 2.89 -3.89
C ILE A 256 11.66 1.62 -3.21
N VAL A 257 12.97 1.59 -2.99
CA VAL A 257 13.67 0.52 -2.31
C VAL A 257 14.31 1.09 -1.04
N ARG A 258 13.91 0.55 0.11
CA ARG A 258 14.73 0.60 1.32
C ARG A 258 15.83 -0.43 1.15
N GLU A 259 17.03 0.01 0.77
CA GLU A 259 18.17 -0.87 0.63
C GLU A 259 18.70 -1.27 2.00
N VAL A 260 18.88 -2.57 2.20
CA VAL A 260 19.41 -3.15 3.43
C VAL A 260 20.49 -4.17 3.12
N GLU A 261 21.41 -4.37 4.07
CA GLU A 261 22.41 -5.43 3.96
C GLU A 261 21.76 -6.83 3.97
N GLU A 262 22.47 -7.83 3.44
CA GLU A 262 22.05 -9.23 3.53
C GLU A 262 22.12 -9.65 5.00
N ALA A 263 21.02 -10.17 5.53
CA ALA A 263 21.00 -10.78 6.84
C ALA A 263 20.85 -12.29 6.73
N ASP A 264 21.34 -12.99 7.74
CA ASP A 264 21.03 -14.39 7.94
C ASP A 264 19.50 -14.56 8.08
N GLU A 265 18.95 -15.67 7.58
CA GLU A 265 17.50 -15.94 7.47
C GLU A 265 16.69 -15.80 8.78
N LEU A 266 17.38 -15.64 9.92
CA LEU A 266 16.81 -15.46 11.27
C LEU A 266 16.64 -13.98 11.72
N HIS A 267 17.13 -12.98 10.98
CA HIS A 267 17.09 -11.56 11.40
C HIS A 267 16.55 -10.64 10.29
N VAL A 268 15.25 -10.75 10.00
CA VAL A 268 14.65 -10.08 8.84
C VAL A 268 14.36 -8.60 9.11
N PHE A 269 14.28 -8.19 10.38
CA PHE A 269 13.95 -6.82 10.80
C PHE A 269 15.17 -6.00 11.27
N ASP A 270 16.23 -6.64 11.75
CA ASP A 270 17.48 -5.98 12.19
C ASP A 270 18.49 -5.78 11.04
N ARG A 271 17.99 -5.70 9.80
CA ARG A 271 18.85 -5.50 8.63
C ARG A 271 19.37 -4.07 8.62
N ALA A 272 20.70 -3.94 8.58
CA ALA A 272 21.37 -2.65 8.53
C ALA A 272 20.91 -1.85 7.30
N PHE A 273 20.43 -0.64 7.54
CA PHE A 273 20.04 0.29 6.49
C PHE A 273 21.27 0.72 5.68
N VAL A 274 21.17 0.61 4.36
CA VAL A 274 22.22 1.06 3.45
C VAL A 274 21.85 2.42 2.88
N ASN A 275 20.72 2.50 2.18
CA ASN A 275 20.26 3.72 1.54
C ASN A 275 18.80 3.62 1.07
N TRP A 276 18.20 4.75 0.71
CA TRP A 276 16.96 4.80 -0.06
C TRP A 276 17.30 4.91 -1.55
N GLN A 277 16.67 4.06 -2.36
CA GLN A 277 16.84 4.04 -3.81
C GLN A 277 15.48 4.18 -4.47
N SER A 278 15.40 4.86 -5.62
CA SER A 278 14.17 4.99 -6.38
C SER A 278 14.41 4.84 -7.88
N ILE A 279 13.38 4.37 -8.58
CA ILE A 279 13.37 4.29 -10.04
C ILE A 279 11.94 4.53 -10.54
N HIS A 280 11.78 5.35 -11.58
CA HIS A 280 10.49 5.49 -12.22
C HIS A 280 10.15 4.25 -13.04
N LEU A 281 8.86 3.94 -13.17
CA LEU A 281 8.39 2.80 -13.93
C LEU A 281 8.86 2.86 -15.40
N SER A 282 8.91 4.06 -15.96
CA SER A 282 9.46 4.30 -17.30
C SER A 282 10.91 3.83 -17.46
N ASP A 283 11.74 4.14 -16.48
CA ASP A 283 13.14 3.75 -16.41
C ASP A 283 13.29 2.25 -16.12
N VAL A 284 12.42 1.65 -15.29
CA VAL A 284 12.38 0.19 -15.11
C VAL A 284 12.21 -0.49 -16.46
N ILE A 285 11.26 -0.03 -17.28
CA ILE A 285 10.97 -0.63 -18.58
C ILE A 285 12.13 -0.41 -19.56
N ARG A 286 12.79 0.75 -19.53
CA ARG A 286 13.99 1.04 -20.34
C ARG A 286 15.21 0.19 -19.93
N ALA A 287 15.44 0.08 -18.62
CA ALA A 287 16.60 -0.59 -18.02
C ALA A 287 16.45 -2.13 -17.98
N SER A 288 15.23 -2.63 -18.15
CA SER A 288 14.92 -4.05 -18.04
C SER A 288 15.70 -4.90 -19.04
N ALA A 289 16.71 -5.61 -18.54
CA ALA A 289 17.10 -6.89 -19.13
C ALA A 289 16.00 -7.88 -18.70
N TRP A 290 15.16 -8.34 -19.63
CA TRP A 290 14.09 -9.31 -19.38
C TRP A 290 14.65 -10.71 -19.07
N GLN A 291 15.54 -10.81 -18.09
CA GLN A 291 16.01 -12.04 -17.49
C GLN A 291 15.00 -12.44 -16.42
N ILE A 292 14.01 -13.22 -16.84
CA ILE A 292 12.97 -13.73 -15.95
C ILE A 292 13.58 -14.88 -15.14
N GLN A 293 13.86 -14.61 -13.87
CA GLN A 293 14.27 -15.63 -12.91
C GLN A 293 13.10 -15.97 -11.97
N GLY A 294 13.05 -17.19 -11.45
CA GLY A 294 12.14 -17.50 -10.35
C GLY A 294 12.67 -16.83 -9.08
N GLY A 295 11.81 -16.12 -8.34
CA GLY A 295 12.29 -15.33 -7.21
C GLY A 295 12.81 -16.15 -6.02
N GLY A 296 13.35 -15.42 -5.04
CA GLY A 296 14.22 -15.95 -3.98
C GLY A 296 13.53 -16.59 -2.77
N PRO A 297 14.33 -17.10 -1.81
CA PRO A 297 13.86 -17.59 -0.51
C PRO A 297 13.18 -16.41 0.23
N GLY A 298 11.88 -16.54 0.52
CA GLY A 298 11.05 -15.45 1.05
C GLY A 298 9.77 -15.22 0.24
N MET A 299 9.70 -15.73 -1.00
CA MET A 299 8.46 -15.68 -1.79
C MET A 299 7.57 -16.90 -1.49
N THR A 300 6.86 -16.88 -0.36
CA THR A 300 5.79 -17.84 -0.02
C THR A 300 4.52 -17.53 -0.83
N GLY A 301 4.58 -17.74 -2.15
CA GLY A 301 3.49 -17.31 -3.04
C GLY A 301 3.66 -17.70 -4.51
N GLY A 302 4.07 -18.94 -4.81
CA GLY A 302 4.29 -19.38 -6.19
C GLY A 302 5.54 -18.77 -6.84
N ARG A 303 5.97 -19.32 -7.99
CA ARG A 303 7.11 -18.78 -8.76
C ARG A 303 6.65 -17.49 -9.45
N THR A 304 6.56 -16.37 -8.74
CA THR A 304 6.38 -15.06 -9.39
C THR A 304 7.64 -14.74 -10.21
N GLN A 305 7.42 -14.11 -11.36
CA GLN A 305 8.48 -13.72 -12.27
C GLN A 305 9.16 -12.47 -11.70
N THR A 306 10.48 -12.53 -11.50
CA THR A 306 11.26 -11.40 -11.02
C THR A 306 12.04 -10.79 -12.16
N LEU A 307 11.97 -9.46 -12.27
CA LEU A 307 12.77 -8.66 -13.18
C LEU A 307 14.01 -8.16 -12.46
N MET A 308 15.19 -8.43 -13.01
CA MET A 308 16.45 -7.97 -12.44
C MET A 308 16.85 -6.64 -13.07
N ILE A 309 16.95 -5.59 -12.26
CA ILE A 309 17.34 -4.25 -12.69
C ILE A 309 18.69 -3.89 -12.06
N PRO A 310 19.68 -3.41 -12.81
CA PRO A 310 20.93 -2.93 -12.24
C PRO A 310 20.69 -1.80 -11.25
N LYS A 311 21.29 -1.90 -10.06
CA LYS A 311 21.23 -0.84 -9.03
C LYS A 311 21.70 0.51 -9.56
N SER A 312 22.62 0.52 -10.53
CA SER A 312 23.09 1.75 -11.19
C SER A 312 22.02 2.52 -11.97
N GLU A 313 20.86 1.91 -12.23
CA GLU A 313 19.72 2.55 -12.89
C GLU A 313 18.78 3.22 -11.87
N PHE A 314 18.99 2.99 -10.57
CA PHE A 314 18.28 3.65 -9.50
C PHE A 314 18.95 4.97 -9.14
N SER A 315 18.14 5.94 -8.78
CA SER A 315 18.58 7.17 -8.14
C SER A 315 18.58 6.99 -6.62
N THR A 316 19.57 7.59 -5.95
CA THR A 316 19.50 7.69 -4.48
C THR A 316 18.45 8.73 -4.11
N VAL A 317 17.56 8.41 -3.16
CA VAL A 317 16.56 9.34 -2.68
C VAL A 317 17.21 10.35 -1.74
N ASP A 318 17.12 11.63 -2.10
CA ASP A 318 17.45 12.74 -1.22
C ASP A 318 16.15 13.38 -0.74
N PHE A 319 15.80 13.14 0.53
CA PHE A 319 14.56 13.64 1.12
C PHE A 319 14.50 15.17 1.22
N GLU A 320 15.64 15.87 1.14
CA GLU A 320 15.64 17.34 1.07
C GLU A 320 15.25 17.86 -0.33
N THR A 321 15.37 17.03 -1.38
CA THR A 321 15.23 17.45 -2.78
C THR A 321 14.49 16.44 -3.68
N ILE A 322 13.61 15.59 -3.12
CA ILE A 322 12.89 14.57 -3.90
C ILE A 322 12.26 15.21 -5.13
N ASP A 323 12.79 14.85 -6.30
CA ASP A 323 12.31 15.34 -7.58
C ASP A 323 11.20 14.42 -8.08
N LEU A 324 9.96 14.87 -7.91
CA LEU A 324 8.78 14.20 -8.46
C LEU A 324 8.57 14.51 -9.95
N SER A 325 9.34 15.46 -10.52
CA SER A 325 9.07 16.07 -11.82
C SER A 325 9.67 15.36 -13.02
N SER A 326 10.21 14.17 -12.80
CA SER A 326 11.06 13.52 -13.78
C SER A 326 10.28 12.49 -14.64
N HIS A 327 10.25 12.76 -15.95
CA HIS A 327 9.97 11.86 -17.08
C HIS A 327 8.50 11.60 -17.50
N SER A 328 7.86 12.63 -18.06
CA SER A 328 6.57 12.53 -18.80
C SER A 328 6.65 11.85 -20.19
N ASP A 329 7.75 11.19 -20.54
CA ASP A 329 7.96 10.63 -21.89
C ASP A 329 7.73 9.11 -22.01
N PHE A 330 7.15 8.46 -20.98
CA PHE A 330 6.82 7.03 -21.08
C PHE A 330 5.59 6.73 -21.96
N VAL A 331 5.89 6.43 -23.23
CA VAL A 331 5.24 5.48 -24.16
C VAL A 331 3.70 5.39 -24.12
N GLY A 332 2.96 5.93 -25.08
CA GLY A 332 3.30 6.56 -26.35
C GLY A 332 2.02 6.89 -27.11
N ASN A 333 2.17 7.58 -28.25
CA ASN A 333 1.19 7.82 -29.32
C ASN A 333 -0.10 6.95 -29.35
N PHE A 334 -1.00 7.16 -28.39
CA PHE A 334 -2.40 6.73 -28.46
C PHE A 334 -3.36 7.93 -28.47
N GLN A 335 -2.85 9.15 -28.70
CA GLN A 335 -3.69 10.20 -29.24
C GLN A 335 -3.74 10.08 -30.77
N SER A 336 -4.78 9.42 -31.27
CA SER A 336 -5.73 10.08 -32.17
C SER A 336 -6.92 9.18 -32.46
N SER A 337 -8.11 9.74 -32.24
CA SER A 337 -9.44 9.30 -32.67
C SER A 337 -10.05 8.05 -32.03
N ILE A 338 -10.98 8.27 -31.08
CA ILE A 338 -12.40 7.92 -31.23
C ILE A 338 -13.25 9.14 -30.88
#